data_AF-A0A195B6A9-F1
#
_entry.id   AF-A0A195B6A9-F1
#
_cell.length_a   1.000
_cell.length_b   1.000
_cell.length_c   1.000
_cell.angle_alpha   90.00
_cell.angle_beta   90.00
_cell.angle_gamma   90.00
#
_symmetry.space_group_name_H-M   'P 1'
#
loop_
_entity.id
_entity.type
_entity.pdbx_description
1 polymer ?
#
loop_
_entity_poly.entity_id
_entity_poly.type
_entity_poly.pdbx_seq_one_letter_code
_entity_poly.pdbx_strand_id
1 'polypeptide(L)'
;MMRENTDSEAFYQKYTLSEETMAKLESIREALKDNIAQANPMWKLIAEQEQNEKEICSESEDSDDKDEPMDNNESQTNCDQSVPPPSTQFYFTQTERTIELKRSVAAVPQRCDILECACENLERNNGKLDFFQLENLSDEDLVPLVDEMARKLSPKGIYNLCLSMNDMTVEQRIKYLNIFCTHLLLPKIVELEEPSRLLSSAIVECIKMFPDEVQQLIFVPILNIELKDITLITTIVNAFDQQRKTILLGKFLACVEELKLWHISVLQSLLSVRLDHNMIDKIIKLFLEKALCYSKDKNFGKLMLSFLKINTALIEEQKNVMAEIAAVNETLFKKPIENILRNM
;
A
#
# COMPACT_ATOMS: atom_id res chain seq x y z
N MET A 1 20.99 54.44 3.06
CA MET A 1 21.13 54.34 4.53
C MET A 1 19.74 54.09 5.09
N MET A 2 19.31 52.83 5.06
CA MET A 2 18.02 52.37 5.58
C MET A 2 18.30 51.79 6.97
N ARG A 3 17.65 52.31 8.00
CA ARG A 3 17.71 51.77 9.36
C ARG A 3 16.83 50.52 9.43
N GLU A 4 17.44 49.39 9.71
CA GLU A 4 16.77 48.21 10.27
C GLU A 4 16.40 48.53 11.71
N ASN A 5 15.10 48.44 12.05
CA ASN A 5 14.66 48.27 13.43
C ASN A 5 14.09 46.86 13.54
N THR A 6 14.89 45.99 14.14
CA THR A 6 14.56 44.68 14.68
C THR A 6 13.77 44.85 15.97
N ASP A 7 12.45 44.66 15.92
CA ASP A 7 11.61 44.44 17.12
C ASP A 7 10.88 43.11 16.95
N SER A 8 11.59 42.01 17.19
CA SER A 8 11.06 40.64 17.14
C SER A 8 11.10 39.92 18.49
N GLU A 9 11.22 40.66 19.60
CA GLU A 9 11.39 40.06 20.94
C GLU A 9 10.12 40.01 21.82
N ALA A 10 8.93 40.34 21.29
CA ALA A 10 7.71 40.45 22.12
C ALA A 10 6.60 39.41 21.85
N PHE A 11 6.85 38.30 21.14
CA PHE A 11 5.77 37.40 20.70
C PHE A 11 5.39 36.22 21.61
N TYR A 12 6.15 35.93 22.69
CA TYR A 12 5.91 34.71 23.50
C TYR A 12 5.60 34.93 24.99
N GLN A 13 5.26 36.15 25.41
CA GLN A 13 5.20 36.46 26.84
C GLN A 13 3.85 36.28 27.55
N LYS A 14 2.85 35.59 26.99
CA LYS A 14 1.61 35.28 27.76
C LYS A 14 0.73 34.19 27.14
N TYR A 15 1.20 32.96 27.11
CA TYR A 15 0.31 31.80 26.98
C TYR A 15 0.19 31.15 28.35
N THR A 16 -0.90 31.44 29.04
CA THR A 16 -1.30 30.73 30.26
C THR A 16 -2.28 29.63 29.85
N LEU A 17 -2.00 28.39 30.24
CA LEU A 17 -2.93 27.28 30.03
C LEU A 17 -4.22 27.57 30.79
N SER A 18 -5.37 27.25 30.21
CA SER A 18 -6.65 27.42 30.90
C SER A 18 -6.69 26.52 32.13
N GLU A 19 -7.41 26.94 33.17
CA GLU A 19 -7.60 26.14 34.39
C GLU A 19 -8.18 24.74 34.07
N GLU A 20 -9.03 24.64 33.06
CA GLU A 20 -9.56 23.37 32.58
C GLU A 20 -8.48 22.45 32.00
N THR A 21 -7.50 23.02 31.29
CA THR A 21 -6.37 22.27 30.74
C THR A 21 -5.43 21.82 31.86
N MET A 22 -5.20 22.67 32.85
CA MET A 22 -4.43 22.35 34.05
C MET A 22 -5.11 21.23 34.86
N ALA A 23 -6.43 21.27 35.02
CA ALA A 23 -7.18 20.22 35.73
C ALA A 23 -7.14 18.87 34.99
N LYS A 24 -7.21 18.88 33.65
CA LYS A 24 -7.05 17.67 32.83
C LYS A 24 -5.64 17.08 32.95
N LEU A 25 -4.61 17.93 32.94
CA LEU A 25 -3.22 17.51 33.15
C LEU A 25 -3.01 16.90 34.54
N GLU A 26 -3.57 17.50 35.59
CA GLU A 26 -3.46 16.95 36.94
C GLU A 26 -4.19 15.61 37.07
N SER A 27 -5.37 15.46 36.43
CA SER A 27 -6.07 14.17 36.38
C SER A 27 -5.27 13.09 35.66
N ILE A 28 -4.55 13.43 34.58
CA ILE A 28 -3.67 12.50 33.86
C ILE A 28 -2.47 12.14 34.73
N ARG A 29 -1.90 13.12 35.45
CA ARG A 29 -0.78 12.91 36.38
C ARG A 29 -1.14 11.93 37.49
N GLU A 30 -2.29 12.12 38.13
CA GLU A 30 -2.77 11.20 39.19
C GLU A 30 -3.02 9.79 38.65
N ALA A 31 -3.62 9.66 37.45
CA ALA A 31 -3.83 8.36 36.82
C ALA A 31 -2.53 7.64 36.43
N LEU A 32 -1.44 8.38 36.20
CA LEU A 32 -0.13 7.84 35.85
C LEU A 32 0.74 7.50 37.06
N LYS A 33 0.51 8.11 38.24
CA LYS A 33 1.29 7.81 39.46
C LYS A 33 1.27 6.32 39.82
N ASP A 34 0.11 5.68 39.72
CA ASP A 34 -0.04 4.26 40.03
C ASP A 34 0.67 3.35 39.00
N ASN A 35 0.79 3.81 37.74
CA ASN A 35 1.49 3.09 36.68
C ASN A 35 3.02 3.25 36.75
N ILE A 36 3.53 4.40 37.23
CA ILE A 36 4.97 4.63 37.42
C ILE A 36 5.52 3.73 38.54
N ALA A 37 4.71 3.41 39.55
CA ALA A 37 5.10 2.50 40.63
C ALA A 37 5.37 1.06 40.14
N GLN A 38 4.72 0.64 39.05
CA GLN A 38 4.86 -0.67 38.39
C GLN A 38 5.74 -0.65 37.13
N ALA A 39 6.15 0.53 36.65
CA ALA A 39 6.99 0.70 35.48
C ALA A 39 8.50 0.47 35.75
N ASN A 40 9.30 0.47 34.69
CA ASN A 40 10.75 0.31 34.72
C ASN A 40 11.41 1.18 35.82
N PRO A 41 12.27 0.61 36.69
CA PRO A 41 12.89 1.30 37.83
C PRO A 41 13.59 2.63 37.50
N MET A 42 14.07 2.80 36.26
CA MET A 42 14.69 4.05 35.82
C MET A 42 13.74 5.26 35.85
N TRP A 43 12.43 5.04 35.70
CA TRP A 43 11.45 6.13 35.77
C TRP A 43 11.18 6.61 37.19
N LYS A 44 11.40 5.75 38.21
CA LYS A 44 11.33 6.18 39.61
C LYS A 44 12.44 7.17 39.95
N LEU A 45 13.64 6.91 39.43
CA LEU A 45 14.82 7.77 39.64
C LEU A 45 14.60 9.19 39.11
N ILE A 46 13.88 9.33 38.00
CA ILE A 46 13.52 10.63 37.41
C ILE A 46 12.40 11.31 38.20
N ALA A 47 11.40 10.55 38.66
CA ALA A 47 10.25 11.09 39.41
C ALA A 47 10.59 11.50 40.85
N GLU A 48 11.52 10.79 41.51
CA GLU A 48 11.98 11.10 42.87
C GLU A 48 12.83 12.37 42.91
N GLN A 49 13.48 12.72 41.81
CA GLN A 49 14.31 13.93 41.71
C GLN A 49 13.45 15.22 41.75
N GLU A 50 12.20 15.18 41.28
CA GLU A 50 11.26 16.31 41.37
C GLU A 50 10.64 16.51 42.78
N GLN A 51 10.64 15.48 43.64
CA GLN A 51 10.10 15.59 44.99
C GLN A 51 11.10 16.24 45.97
N ASN A 52 12.40 16.00 45.78
CA ASN A 52 13.45 16.56 46.65
C ASN A 52 13.76 18.05 46.38
N GLU A 53 13.42 18.60 45.21
CA GLU A 53 13.65 20.02 44.93
C GLU A 53 12.65 20.97 45.62
N LYS A 54 11.59 20.45 46.27
CA LYS A 54 10.58 21.28 46.95
C LYS A 54 10.88 21.60 48.43
N GLU A 55 11.96 21.06 49.02
CA GLU A 55 12.30 21.31 50.43
C GLU A 55 13.38 22.40 50.65
N ILE A 56 14.01 22.95 49.62
CA ILE A 56 15.08 23.94 49.77
C ILE A 56 14.60 25.33 49.37
N CYS A 57 13.64 25.87 50.11
CA CYS A 57 13.33 27.31 50.10
C CYS A 57 12.71 27.69 51.44
N SER A 58 13.55 27.70 52.48
CA SER A 58 13.28 28.45 53.71
C SER A 58 14.34 29.54 53.83
N GLU A 59 13.91 30.78 53.65
CA GLU A 59 14.68 31.99 53.91
C GLU A 59 15.08 32.09 55.39
N SER A 60 16.32 32.50 55.65
CA SER A 60 16.65 33.27 56.85
C SER A 60 17.90 34.12 56.64
N GLU A 61 17.73 35.42 56.85
CA GLU A 61 18.70 36.51 56.79
C GLU A 61 19.68 36.52 57.99
N ASP A 62 20.71 37.35 57.83
CA ASP A 62 21.57 38.00 58.85
C ASP A 62 22.72 37.23 59.54
N SER A 63 23.97 37.62 59.24
CA SER A 63 24.77 38.59 60.03
C SER A 63 26.30 38.43 59.91
N ASP A 64 26.99 39.57 60.07
CA ASP A 64 28.38 39.93 59.75
C ASP A 64 29.53 39.33 60.61
N ASP A 65 30.71 39.35 59.97
CA ASP A 65 32.09 39.64 60.45
C ASP A 65 32.76 38.84 61.60
N LYS A 66 33.95 38.25 61.32
CA LYS A 66 35.29 38.76 61.74
C LYS A 66 36.46 37.74 61.64
N ASP A 67 37.56 38.25 61.08
CA ASP A 67 39.00 38.12 61.42
C ASP A 67 39.79 36.78 61.40
N GLU A 68 40.89 36.83 60.63
CA GLU A 68 42.07 35.94 60.47
C GLU A 68 42.97 35.76 61.74
N PRO A 69 44.21 35.19 61.71
CA PRO A 69 44.76 33.94 61.13
C PRO A 69 45.68 33.16 62.14
N MET A 70 46.19 31.96 61.77
CA MET A 70 47.61 31.49 61.89
C MET A 70 47.79 29.97 62.08
N ASP A 71 48.60 29.39 61.18
CA ASP A 71 49.70 28.41 61.37
C ASP A 71 49.56 27.21 62.34
N ASN A 72 49.64 25.97 61.83
CA ASN A 72 50.92 25.28 61.55
C ASN A 72 50.74 23.78 61.20
N ASN A 73 51.65 23.33 60.33
CA ASN A 73 51.98 21.99 59.83
C ASN A 73 51.71 20.75 60.73
N GLU A 74 51.29 19.62 60.12
CA GLU A 74 52.15 18.43 59.88
C GLU A 74 51.46 17.27 59.13
N SER A 75 52.13 16.83 58.04
CA SER A 75 52.25 15.50 57.42
C SER A 75 51.05 14.60 57.07
N GLN A 76 50.74 14.60 55.76
CA GLN A 76 50.61 13.47 54.80
C GLN A 76 49.84 12.18 55.20
N THR A 77 48.67 11.97 54.58
CA THR A 77 48.40 10.97 53.52
C THR A 77 46.88 10.90 53.26
N ASN A 78 46.37 11.57 52.22
CA ASN A 78 44.98 11.35 51.76
C ASN A 78 44.97 11.19 50.24
N CYS A 79 44.58 10.00 49.79
CA CYS A 79 43.97 9.77 48.49
C CYS A 79 42.59 10.42 48.50
N ASP A 80 42.41 11.51 47.74
CA ASP A 80 41.09 11.97 47.33
C ASP A 80 41.24 12.81 46.05
N GLN A 81 40.89 12.20 44.91
CA GLN A 81 40.49 12.93 43.71
C GLN A 81 38.98 12.76 43.56
N SER A 82 38.22 13.40 44.44
CA SER A 82 36.79 13.65 44.22
C SER A 82 36.67 14.75 43.18
N VAL A 83 36.41 14.37 41.93
CA VAL A 83 36.03 15.29 40.87
C VAL A 83 34.70 15.95 41.25
N PRO A 84 34.58 17.30 41.27
CA PRO A 84 33.31 17.96 41.51
C PRO A 84 32.35 17.68 40.35
N PRO A 85 31.03 17.53 40.60
CA PRO A 85 30.07 17.35 39.51
C PRO A 85 30.07 18.59 38.60
N PRO A 86 30.08 18.43 37.27
CA PRO A 86 30.11 19.58 36.38
C PRO A 86 28.75 20.30 36.43
N SER A 87 28.79 21.56 36.86
CA SER A 87 27.69 22.51 36.78
C SER A 87 27.19 22.63 35.33
N THR A 88 25.92 22.32 35.11
CA THR A 88 25.24 22.49 33.82
C THR A 88 24.94 23.96 33.57
N GLN A 89 25.92 24.70 33.05
CA GLN A 89 25.66 25.96 32.35
C GLN A 89 25.63 25.70 30.84
N PHE A 90 24.48 25.97 30.22
CA PHE A 90 24.29 25.89 28.78
C PHE A 90 25.16 26.93 28.07
N TYR A 91 26.28 26.48 27.49
CA TYR A 91 27.03 27.25 26.50
C TYR A 91 26.68 26.72 25.09
N PHE A 92 26.06 27.56 24.28
CA PHE A 92 25.98 27.35 22.83
C PHE A 92 27.36 27.56 22.22
N THR A 93 28.18 26.51 22.17
CA THR A 93 29.39 26.50 21.35
C THR A 93 29.01 26.10 19.91
N GLN A 94 29.00 27.05 18.99
CA GLN A 94 29.18 26.74 17.57
C GLN A 94 30.63 26.25 17.38
N THR A 95 30.83 24.94 17.43
CA THR A 95 32.07 24.33 16.97
C THR A 95 32.03 24.30 15.44
N GLU A 96 32.93 25.03 14.78
CA GLU A 96 33.27 24.76 13.38
C GLU A 96 33.66 23.29 13.27
N ARG A 97 32.80 22.49 12.62
CA ARG A 97 33.12 21.10 12.33
C ARG A 97 34.19 21.09 11.26
N THR A 98 35.37 20.60 11.63
CA THR A 98 36.28 19.94 10.69
C THR A 98 35.48 18.87 9.96
N ILE A 99 35.37 19.01 8.64
CA ILE A 99 34.74 18.04 7.76
C ILE A 99 35.67 16.81 7.73
N GLU A 100 35.52 15.93 8.71
CA GLU A 100 35.82 14.52 8.49
C GLU A 100 34.66 13.97 7.65
N LEU A 101 34.98 13.60 6.40
CA LEU A 101 34.10 12.87 5.49
C LEU A 101 33.88 11.44 6.01
N LYS A 102 33.33 11.28 7.21
CA LYS A 102 32.71 10.03 7.65
C LYS A 102 31.34 10.00 7.04
N ARG A 103 31.23 9.23 5.96
CA ARG A 103 29.97 8.74 5.39
C ARG A 103 29.06 8.38 6.56
N SER A 104 28.02 9.18 6.82
CA SER A 104 27.01 8.84 7.81
C SER A 104 26.36 7.56 7.32
N VAL A 105 26.64 6.45 8.00
CA VAL A 105 25.84 5.24 7.84
C VAL A 105 24.48 5.63 8.39
N ALA A 106 23.57 6.00 7.49
CA ALA A 106 22.17 6.24 7.84
C ALA A 106 21.69 4.99 8.58
N ALA A 107 21.13 5.17 9.78
CA ALA A 107 20.50 4.07 10.50
C ALA A 107 19.46 3.44 9.55
N VAL A 108 19.60 2.15 9.26
CA VAL A 108 18.67 1.44 8.38
C VAL A 108 17.30 1.50 9.06
N PRO A 109 16.27 2.10 8.42
CA PRO A 109 14.93 2.16 9.00
C PRO A 109 14.43 0.76 9.34
N GLN A 110 13.80 0.57 10.49
CA GLN A 110 13.20 -0.72 10.80
C GLN A 110 11.99 -0.93 9.88
N ARG A 111 11.68 -2.17 9.54
CA ARG A 111 10.59 -2.51 8.62
C ARG A 111 9.24 -1.88 8.99
N CYS A 112 8.94 -1.75 10.29
CA CYS A 112 7.73 -1.08 10.77
C CYS A 112 7.73 0.42 10.42
N ASP A 113 8.87 1.09 10.55
CA ASP A 113 9.01 2.51 10.21
C ASP A 113 8.82 2.73 8.71
N ILE A 114 9.36 1.83 7.87
CA ILE A 114 9.19 1.87 6.41
C ILE A 114 7.71 1.69 6.06
N LEU A 115 7.03 0.73 6.68
CA LEU A 115 5.63 0.45 6.43
C LEU A 115 4.73 1.65 6.75
N GLU A 116 4.87 2.22 7.95
CA GLU A 116 4.05 3.37 8.37
C GLU A 116 4.33 4.58 7.48
N CYS A 117 5.62 4.89 7.24
CA CYS A 117 6.02 5.99 6.35
C CYS A 117 5.45 5.81 4.93
N ALA A 118 5.55 4.62 4.35
CA ALA A 118 5.03 4.33 3.03
C ALA A 118 3.50 4.46 2.97
N CYS A 119 2.79 3.92 3.96
CA CYS A 119 1.33 4.01 4.02
C CYS A 119 0.87 5.47 4.20
N GLU A 120 1.43 6.20 5.15
CA GLU A 120 1.10 7.61 5.38
C GLU A 120 1.35 8.46 4.15
N ASN A 121 2.50 8.29 3.49
CA ASN A 121 2.83 9.04 2.28
C ASN A 121 1.86 8.76 1.14
N LEU A 122 1.44 7.50 0.97
CA LEU A 122 0.47 7.11 -0.05
C LEU A 122 -0.96 7.61 0.26
N GLU A 123 -1.33 7.77 1.53
CA GLU A 123 -2.66 8.30 1.91
C GLU A 123 -2.78 9.82 1.78
N ARG A 124 -1.67 10.55 1.62
CA ARG A 124 -1.67 12.00 1.38
C ARG A 124 -2.33 12.37 0.05
N ASN A 125 -2.76 13.63 -0.05
CA ASN A 125 -3.23 14.17 -1.34
C ASN A 125 -2.04 14.23 -2.30
N ASN A 126 -2.17 13.61 -3.48
CA ASN A 126 -1.07 13.41 -4.43
C ASN A 126 0.13 12.69 -3.80
N GLY A 127 -0.16 11.71 -2.93
CA GLY A 127 0.85 10.89 -2.28
C GLY A 127 1.75 10.16 -3.28
N LYS A 128 3.00 9.96 -2.91
CA LYS A 128 3.96 9.19 -3.70
C LYS A 128 4.70 8.19 -2.82
N LEU A 129 4.98 7.02 -3.37
CA LEU A 129 5.89 6.07 -2.74
C LEU A 129 7.33 6.49 -3.03
N ASP A 130 8.11 6.62 -1.96
CA ASP A 130 9.55 6.83 -2.06
C ASP A 130 10.26 5.46 -2.14
N PHE A 131 10.62 5.05 -3.35
CA PHE A 131 11.26 3.76 -3.60
C PHE A 131 12.64 3.62 -2.94
N PHE A 132 13.33 4.72 -2.60
CA PHE A 132 14.61 4.67 -1.89
C PHE A 132 14.48 4.01 -0.51
N GLN A 133 13.30 4.11 0.11
CA GLN A 133 13.03 3.47 1.40
C GLN A 133 12.98 1.94 1.29
N LEU A 134 12.72 1.40 0.09
CA LEU A 134 12.63 -0.03 -0.18
C LEU A 134 13.94 -0.64 -0.70
N GLU A 135 14.90 0.18 -1.14
CA GLU A 135 16.12 -0.30 -1.80
C GLU A 135 16.96 -1.24 -0.92
N ASN A 136 17.03 -0.95 0.37
CA ASN A 136 17.82 -1.71 1.35
C ASN A 136 17.10 -2.97 1.87
N LEU A 137 15.85 -3.19 1.49
CA LEU A 137 15.11 -4.39 1.90
C LEU A 137 15.52 -5.60 1.07
N SER A 138 15.68 -6.73 1.77
CA SER A 138 15.79 -8.05 1.16
C SER A 138 14.44 -8.48 0.55
N ASP A 139 14.46 -9.42 -0.39
CA ASP A 139 13.22 -9.95 -0.97
C ASP A 139 12.36 -10.67 0.09
N GLU A 140 12.99 -11.27 1.10
CA GLU A 140 12.33 -11.93 2.25
C GLU A 140 11.57 -10.93 3.13
N ASP A 141 12.05 -9.69 3.23
CA ASP A 141 11.42 -8.63 4.01
C ASP A 141 10.39 -7.81 3.21
N LEU A 142 10.60 -7.71 1.91
CA LEU A 142 9.81 -6.88 1.00
C LEU A 142 8.40 -7.44 0.80
N VAL A 143 8.27 -8.73 0.51
CA VAL A 143 6.97 -9.37 0.29
C VAL A 143 6.03 -9.18 1.49
N PRO A 144 6.43 -9.52 2.73
CA PRO A 144 5.49 -9.43 3.83
C PRO A 144 5.25 -7.97 4.26
N LEU A 145 6.14 -7.02 3.92
CA LEU A 145 5.88 -5.58 4.05
C LEU A 145 4.78 -5.15 3.07
N VAL A 146 4.84 -5.58 1.81
CA VAL A 146 3.82 -5.27 0.80
C VAL A 146 2.47 -5.92 1.13
N ASP A 147 2.46 -7.14 1.65
CA ASP A 147 1.23 -7.79 2.15
C ASP A 147 0.58 -6.99 3.29
N GLU A 148 1.39 -6.34 4.14
CA GLU A 148 0.90 -5.47 5.21
C GLU A 148 0.43 -4.11 4.69
N MET A 149 1.14 -3.54 3.71
CA MET A 149 0.67 -2.36 2.98
C MET A 149 -0.69 -2.62 2.32
N ALA A 150 -0.86 -3.79 1.69
CA ALA A 150 -2.14 -4.17 1.09
C ALA A 150 -3.26 -4.13 2.13
N ARG A 151 -3.04 -4.60 3.35
CA ARG A 151 -4.06 -4.55 4.41
C ARG A 151 -4.37 -3.13 4.89
N LYS A 152 -3.37 -2.25 4.96
CA LYS A 152 -3.51 -0.88 5.49
C LYS A 152 -4.03 0.14 4.47
N LEU A 153 -3.64 0.01 3.20
CA LEU A 153 -3.92 1.02 2.19
C LEU A 153 -5.41 1.05 1.81
N SER A 154 -5.93 2.28 1.77
CA SER A 154 -7.24 2.60 1.23
C SER A 154 -7.22 2.56 -0.31
N PRO A 155 -8.39 2.59 -0.98
CA PRO A 155 -8.44 2.73 -2.43
C PRO A 155 -7.68 3.96 -2.97
N LYS A 156 -7.56 5.03 -2.16
CA LYS A 156 -6.77 6.22 -2.50
C LYS A 156 -5.27 5.92 -2.44
N GLY A 157 -4.81 5.26 -1.39
CA GLY A 157 -3.43 4.82 -1.25
C GLY A 157 -2.99 3.90 -2.39
N ILE A 158 -3.85 2.94 -2.77
CA ILE A 158 -3.60 2.05 -3.92
C ILE A 158 -3.51 2.83 -5.22
N TYR A 159 -4.42 3.79 -5.44
CA TYR A 159 -4.38 4.65 -6.62
C TYR A 159 -3.07 5.44 -6.71
N ASN A 160 -2.64 6.05 -5.59
CA ASN A 160 -1.39 6.79 -5.52
C ASN A 160 -0.15 5.88 -5.70
N LEU A 161 -0.21 4.64 -5.24
CA LEU A 161 0.83 3.63 -5.49
C LEU A 161 0.94 3.35 -7.00
N CYS A 162 -0.17 3.06 -7.66
CA CYS A 162 -0.21 2.84 -9.11
C CYS A 162 0.32 4.05 -9.90
N LEU A 163 0.04 5.27 -9.45
CA LEU A 163 0.64 6.47 -10.04
C LEU A 163 2.15 6.55 -9.80
N SER A 164 2.62 6.22 -8.60
CA SER A 164 4.05 6.19 -8.27
C SER A 164 4.81 5.15 -9.09
N MET A 165 4.16 4.03 -9.40
CA MET A 165 4.71 2.98 -10.25
C MET A 165 5.08 3.48 -11.66
N ASN A 166 4.40 4.52 -12.17
CA ASN A 166 4.70 5.10 -13.47
C ASN A 166 6.07 5.80 -13.50
N ASP A 167 6.50 6.32 -12.35
CA ASP A 167 7.76 7.05 -12.17
C ASP A 167 8.95 6.12 -11.87
N MET A 168 8.75 4.79 -11.78
CA MET A 168 9.82 3.83 -11.47
C MET A 168 10.89 3.76 -12.56
N THR A 169 12.16 3.65 -12.14
CA THR A 169 13.27 3.27 -13.04
C THR A 169 13.13 1.84 -13.53
N VAL A 170 13.94 1.43 -14.52
CA VAL A 170 13.90 0.07 -15.06
C VAL A 170 14.27 -0.96 -13.99
N GLU A 171 15.27 -0.68 -13.17
CA GLU A 171 15.72 -1.55 -12.09
C GLU A 171 14.64 -1.71 -11.02
N GLN A 172 13.99 -0.61 -10.64
CA GLN A 172 12.87 -0.62 -9.70
C GLN A 172 11.68 -1.41 -10.24
N ARG A 173 11.36 -1.27 -11.54
CA ARG A 173 10.31 -2.08 -12.18
C ARG A 173 10.61 -3.56 -12.08
N ILE A 174 11.82 -3.98 -12.42
CA ILE A 174 12.24 -5.39 -12.35
C ILE A 174 12.11 -5.93 -10.92
N LYS A 175 12.51 -5.13 -9.91
CA LYS A 175 12.49 -5.55 -8.50
C LYS A 175 11.07 -5.57 -7.92
N TYR A 176 10.26 -4.53 -8.16
CA TYR A 176 9.05 -4.28 -7.37
C TYR A 176 7.73 -4.57 -8.10
N LEU A 177 7.69 -4.47 -9.43
CA LEU A 177 6.43 -4.54 -10.18
C LEU A 177 5.72 -5.89 -9.99
N ASN A 178 6.49 -6.98 -9.98
CA ASN A 178 5.93 -8.31 -9.70
C ASN A 178 5.25 -8.33 -8.34
N ILE A 179 5.95 -7.88 -7.30
CA ILE A 179 5.49 -7.92 -5.92
C ILE A 179 4.25 -7.03 -5.74
N PHE A 180 4.24 -5.79 -6.25
CA PHE A 180 3.05 -4.94 -6.15
C PHE A 180 1.84 -5.53 -6.90
N CYS A 181 2.05 -6.13 -8.07
CA CYS A 181 0.95 -6.76 -8.81
C CYS A 181 0.39 -7.99 -8.09
N THR A 182 1.26 -8.87 -7.59
CA THR A 182 0.86 -10.19 -7.05
C THR A 182 0.47 -10.16 -5.58
N HIS A 183 1.12 -9.34 -4.76
CA HIS A 183 0.92 -9.28 -3.30
C HIS A 183 0.01 -8.13 -2.86
N LEU A 184 -0.26 -7.15 -3.73
CA LEU A 184 -1.10 -6.00 -3.38
C LEU A 184 -2.29 -5.82 -4.31
N LEU A 185 -2.06 -5.64 -5.62
CA LEU A 185 -3.16 -5.36 -6.55
C LEU A 185 -4.07 -6.57 -6.77
N LEU A 186 -3.50 -7.75 -6.99
CA LEU A 186 -4.26 -8.97 -7.23
C LEU A 186 -5.17 -9.34 -6.04
N PRO A 187 -4.69 -9.41 -4.79
CA PRO A 187 -5.55 -9.65 -3.64
C PRO A 187 -6.66 -8.61 -3.50
N LYS A 188 -6.35 -7.32 -3.73
CA LYS A 188 -7.34 -6.25 -3.69
C LYS A 188 -8.43 -6.37 -4.76
N ILE A 189 -8.09 -6.90 -5.93
CA ILE A 189 -9.06 -7.19 -6.99
C ILE A 189 -9.95 -8.38 -6.59
N VAL A 190 -9.35 -9.44 -6.06
CA VAL A 190 -10.08 -10.67 -5.68
C VAL A 190 -11.03 -10.43 -4.51
N GLU A 191 -10.60 -9.66 -3.51
CA GLU A 191 -11.37 -9.37 -2.29
C GLU A 191 -12.42 -8.27 -2.48
N LEU A 192 -12.41 -7.56 -3.62
CA LEU A 192 -13.28 -6.42 -3.87
C LEU A 192 -14.76 -6.82 -3.88
N GLU A 193 -15.53 -6.34 -2.92
CA GLU A 193 -16.96 -6.64 -2.80
C GLU A 193 -17.84 -5.65 -3.59
N GLU A 194 -17.40 -4.39 -3.69
CA GLU A 194 -18.14 -3.32 -4.36
C GLU A 194 -17.29 -2.61 -5.42
N PRO A 195 -17.90 -2.15 -6.52
CA PRO A 195 -17.19 -1.42 -7.57
C PRO A 195 -16.44 -0.19 -7.03
N SER A 196 -15.13 -0.13 -7.27
CA SER A 196 -14.27 0.98 -6.84
C SER A 196 -13.75 1.76 -8.04
N ARG A 197 -14.26 2.99 -8.23
CA ARG A 197 -13.82 3.88 -9.32
C ARG A 197 -12.33 4.18 -9.25
N LEU A 198 -11.78 4.38 -8.04
CA LEU A 198 -10.36 4.67 -7.85
C LEU A 198 -9.50 3.47 -8.25
N LEU A 199 -9.89 2.25 -7.85
CA LEU A 199 -9.18 1.03 -8.23
C LEU A 199 -9.28 0.78 -9.74
N SER A 200 -10.45 1.01 -10.34
CA SER A 200 -10.61 0.97 -11.79
C SER A 200 -9.66 1.93 -12.50
N SER A 201 -9.58 3.19 -12.06
CA SER A 201 -8.66 4.17 -12.63
C SER A 201 -7.19 3.77 -12.43
N ALA A 202 -6.84 3.26 -11.24
CA ALA A 202 -5.48 2.80 -10.94
C ALA A 202 -5.03 1.70 -11.91
N ILE A 203 -5.88 0.68 -12.09
CA ILE A 203 -5.60 -0.46 -12.96
C ILE A 203 -5.56 -0.05 -14.44
N VAL A 204 -6.43 0.86 -14.88
CA VAL A 204 -6.36 1.39 -16.25
C VAL A 204 -5.02 2.07 -16.52
N GLU A 205 -4.50 2.86 -15.59
CA GLU A 205 -3.18 3.47 -15.73
C GLU A 205 -2.06 2.42 -15.74
N CYS A 206 -2.14 1.40 -14.86
CA CYS A 206 -1.18 0.29 -14.89
C CYS A 206 -1.20 -0.47 -16.24
N ILE A 207 -2.37 -0.69 -16.84
CA ILE A 207 -2.47 -1.37 -18.14
C ILE A 207 -1.84 -0.54 -19.26
N LYS A 208 -1.97 0.79 -19.22
CA LYS A 208 -1.32 1.66 -20.21
C LYS A 208 0.21 1.59 -20.13
N MET A 209 0.74 1.48 -18.92
CA MET A 209 2.19 1.54 -18.67
C MET A 209 2.87 0.17 -18.73
N PHE A 210 2.20 -0.87 -18.23
CA PHE A 210 2.71 -2.23 -18.03
C PHE A 210 1.71 -3.29 -18.53
N PRO A 211 1.29 -3.24 -19.81
CA PRO A 211 0.23 -4.11 -20.31
C PRO A 211 0.58 -5.59 -20.22
N ASP A 212 1.85 -5.96 -20.45
CA ASP A 212 2.29 -7.35 -20.46
C ASP A 212 2.36 -7.92 -19.04
N GLU A 213 2.80 -7.12 -18.07
CA GLU A 213 2.86 -7.49 -16.66
C GLU A 213 1.47 -7.57 -16.05
N VAL A 214 0.57 -6.61 -16.33
CA VAL A 214 -0.83 -6.70 -15.88
C VAL A 214 -1.51 -7.91 -16.51
N GLN A 215 -1.24 -8.23 -17.78
CA GLN A 215 -1.77 -9.44 -18.39
C GLN A 215 -1.31 -10.70 -17.64
N GLN A 216 0.00 -10.82 -17.37
CA GLN A 216 0.59 -12.04 -16.80
C GLN A 216 0.34 -12.20 -15.29
N LEU A 217 0.37 -11.11 -14.54
CA LEU A 217 0.36 -11.11 -13.08
C LEU A 217 -1.01 -10.81 -12.48
N ILE A 218 -1.94 -10.26 -13.27
CA ILE A 218 -3.30 -9.95 -12.82
C ILE A 218 -4.33 -10.68 -13.67
N PHE A 219 -4.41 -10.40 -14.98
CA PHE A 219 -5.47 -10.94 -15.82
C PHE A 219 -5.46 -12.47 -15.89
N VAL A 220 -4.29 -13.11 -16.08
CA VAL A 220 -4.21 -14.57 -16.14
C VAL A 220 -4.54 -15.23 -14.79
N PRO A 221 -3.95 -14.82 -13.65
CA PRO A 221 -4.25 -15.41 -12.35
C PRO A 221 -5.72 -15.35 -11.92
N ILE A 222 -6.46 -14.30 -12.28
CA ILE A 222 -7.87 -14.16 -11.87
C ILE A 222 -8.84 -15.06 -12.65
N LEU A 223 -8.44 -15.63 -13.79
CA LEU A 223 -9.34 -16.39 -14.68
C LEU A 223 -10.01 -17.59 -14.01
N ASN A 224 -9.37 -18.23 -13.04
CA ASN A 224 -9.95 -19.40 -12.37
C ASN A 224 -10.42 -19.10 -10.94
N ILE A 225 -10.37 -17.83 -10.50
CA ILE A 225 -10.79 -17.40 -9.16
C ILE A 225 -12.28 -17.02 -9.18
N GLU A 226 -12.97 -17.16 -8.04
CA GLU A 226 -14.31 -16.59 -7.87
C GLU A 226 -14.18 -15.11 -7.48
N LEU A 227 -14.65 -14.23 -8.36
CA LEU A 227 -14.64 -12.79 -8.13
C LEU A 227 -15.95 -12.37 -7.48
N LYS A 228 -15.87 -11.55 -6.43
CA LYS A 228 -17.03 -10.94 -5.79
C LYS A 228 -17.59 -9.80 -6.64
N ASP A 229 -16.72 -8.94 -7.18
CA ASP A 229 -17.06 -7.91 -8.17
C ASP A 229 -16.56 -8.27 -9.59
N ILE A 230 -17.49 -8.27 -10.55
CA ILE A 230 -17.19 -8.56 -11.96
C ILE A 230 -17.01 -7.28 -12.81
N THR A 231 -17.25 -6.10 -12.24
CA THR A 231 -17.16 -4.84 -12.98
C THR A 231 -15.71 -4.44 -13.23
N LEU A 232 -14.82 -4.72 -12.26
CA LEU A 232 -13.40 -4.44 -12.42
C LEU A 232 -12.74 -5.28 -13.50
N ILE A 233 -13.08 -6.58 -13.62
CA ILE A 233 -12.54 -7.43 -14.69
C ILE A 233 -13.02 -6.97 -16.08
N THR A 234 -14.27 -6.53 -16.19
CA THR A 234 -14.78 -5.93 -17.43
C THR A 234 -13.99 -4.66 -17.78
N THR A 235 -13.65 -3.85 -16.77
CA THR A 235 -12.81 -2.65 -16.94
C THR A 235 -11.40 -3.01 -17.40
N ILE A 236 -10.77 -4.02 -16.79
CA ILE A 236 -9.45 -4.54 -17.18
C ILE A 236 -9.46 -4.90 -18.67
N VAL A 237 -10.38 -5.77 -19.09
CA VAL A 237 -10.45 -6.27 -20.47
C VAL A 237 -10.69 -5.13 -21.47
N ASN A 238 -11.50 -4.14 -21.10
CA ASN A 238 -11.80 -3.00 -21.95
C ASN A 238 -10.68 -1.95 -22.00
N ALA A 239 -9.77 -1.94 -21.03
CA ALA A 239 -8.63 -1.02 -20.99
C ALA A 239 -7.52 -1.43 -21.97
N PHE A 240 -7.44 -2.71 -22.34
CA PHE A 240 -6.52 -3.17 -23.38
C PHE A 240 -6.98 -2.73 -24.77
N ASP A 241 -6.01 -2.36 -25.60
CA ASP A 241 -6.25 -2.02 -26.99
C ASP A 241 -6.73 -3.24 -27.81
N GLN A 242 -7.28 -2.95 -28.99
CA GLN A 242 -7.87 -3.96 -29.85
C GLN A 242 -6.85 -5.03 -30.29
N GLN A 243 -5.58 -4.67 -30.47
CA GLN A 243 -4.54 -5.60 -30.89
C GLN A 243 -4.22 -6.61 -29.76
N ARG A 244 -4.16 -6.14 -28.51
CA ARG A 244 -3.91 -6.98 -27.35
C ARG A 244 -5.10 -7.84 -26.96
N LYS A 245 -6.35 -7.47 -27.32
CA LYS A 245 -7.53 -8.33 -27.07
C LYS A 245 -7.42 -9.72 -27.68
N THR A 246 -6.81 -9.87 -28.86
CA THR A 246 -6.56 -11.21 -29.44
C THR A 246 -5.58 -12.02 -28.59
N ILE A 247 -4.55 -11.37 -28.04
CA ILE A 247 -3.58 -12.00 -27.13
C ILE A 247 -4.28 -12.42 -25.83
N LEU A 248 -5.11 -11.54 -25.26
CA LEU A 248 -5.92 -11.85 -24.08
C LEU A 248 -6.87 -13.01 -24.31
N LEU A 249 -7.51 -13.08 -25.48
CA LEU A 249 -8.35 -14.22 -25.85
C LEU A 249 -7.53 -15.51 -25.91
N GLY A 250 -6.34 -15.47 -26.53
CA GLY A 250 -5.43 -16.61 -26.55
C GLY A 250 -5.04 -17.08 -25.14
N LYS A 251 -4.77 -16.16 -24.22
CA LYS A 251 -4.47 -16.46 -22.81
C LYS A 251 -5.68 -17.00 -22.07
N PHE A 252 -6.84 -16.39 -22.26
CA PHE A 252 -8.12 -16.86 -21.71
C PHE A 252 -8.35 -18.32 -22.10
N LEU A 253 -8.26 -18.66 -23.39
CA LEU A 253 -8.48 -20.02 -23.88
C LEU A 253 -7.37 -21.03 -23.50
N ALA A 254 -6.20 -20.54 -23.08
CA ALA A 254 -5.11 -21.40 -22.62
C ALA A 254 -5.18 -21.71 -21.13
N CYS A 255 -5.76 -20.80 -20.33
CA CYS A 255 -5.70 -20.85 -18.87
C CYS A 255 -7.05 -21.14 -18.21
N VAL A 256 -8.18 -20.85 -18.84
CA VAL A 256 -9.51 -21.10 -18.27
C VAL A 256 -9.78 -22.60 -18.22
N GLU A 257 -9.98 -23.11 -17.02
CA GLU A 257 -10.33 -24.52 -16.77
C GLU A 257 -11.82 -24.75 -16.93
N GLU A 258 -12.63 -23.78 -16.47
CA GLU A 258 -14.08 -23.87 -16.47
C GLU A 258 -14.72 -22.54 -16.89
N LEU A 259 -15.75 -22.60 -17.75
CA LEU A 259 -16.53 -21.42 -18.10
C LEU A 259 -17.48 -21.00 -16.97
N LYS A 260 -17.09 -19.96 -16.22
CA LYS A 260 -17.91 -19.28 -15.20
C LYS A 260 -18.89 -18.27 -15.81
N LEU A 261 -19.89 -17.84 -15.04
CA LEU A 261 -20.90 -16.89 -15.55
C LEU A 261 -20.29 -15.55 -15.99
N TRP A 262 -19.34 -15.02 -15.21
CA TRP A 262 -18.69 -13.74 -15.53
C TRP A 262 -17.75 -13.83 -16.75
N HIS A 263 -17.25 -15.02 -17.06
CA HIS A 263 -16.48 -15.26 -18.29
C HIS A 263 -17.29 -14.97 -19.55
N ILE A 264 -18.62 -15.11 -19.51
CA ILE A 264 -19.47 -14.84 -20.66
C ILE A 264 -19.31 -13.39 -21.12
N SER A 265 -19.36 -12.43 -20.19
CA SER A 265 -19.19 -11.01 -20.48
C SER A 265 -17.77 -10.69 -20.99
N VAL A 266 -16.75 -11.33 -20.41
CA VAL A 266 -15.36 -11.19 -20.85
C VAL A 266 -15.16 -11.71 -22.26
N LEU A 267 -15.61 -12.93 -22.55
CA LEU A 267 -15.57 -13.51 -23.89
C LEU A 267 -16.32 -12.65 -24.90
N GLN A 268 -17.50 -12.12 -24.56
CA GLN A 268 -18.22 -11.20 -25.44
C GLN A 268 -17.41 -9.93 -25.78
N SER A 269 -16.63 -9.39 -24.83
CA SER A 269 -15.76 -8.22 -25.09
C SER A 269 -14.52 -8.55 -25.93
N LEU A 270 -13.98 -9.76 -25.75
CA LEU A 270 -12.79 -10.23 -26.48
C LEU A 270 -13.12 -10.68 -27.91
N LEU A 271 -14.30 -11.26 -28.13
CA LEU A 271 -14.76 -11.74 -29.44
C LEU A 271 -15.11 -10.58 -30.38
N SER A 272 -14.09 -10.11 -31.09
CA SER A 272 -14.18 -8.97 -32.01
C SER A 272 -13.51 -9.25 -33.36
N VAL A 273 -12.86 -10.41 -33.50
CA VAL A 273 -12.10 -10.81 -34.69
C VAL A 273 -12.41 -12.26 -35.06
N ARG A 274 -12.19 -12.60 -36.33
CA ARG A 274 -12.24 -14.00 -36.79
C ARG A 274 -11.13 -14.81 -36.12
N LEU A 275 -11.48 -16.00 -35.68
CA LEU A 275 -10.60 -16.88 -34.93
C LEU A 275 -10.02 -17.96 -35.84
N ASP A 276 -8.85 -18.45 -35.46
CA ASP A 276 -8.30 -19.68 -36.07
C ASP A 276 -9.05 -20.92 -35.56
N HIS A 277 -8.88 -22.04 -36.28
CA HIS A 277 -9.59 -23.29 -35.95
C HIS A 277 -9.31 -23.79 -34.53
N ASN A 278 -8.08 -23.65 -34.02
CA ASN A 278 -7.71 -24.10 -32.68
C ASN A 278 -8.40 -23.26 -31.59
N MET A 279 -8.51 -21.94 -31.78
CA MET A 279 -9.27 -21.07 -30.87
C MET A 279 -10.77 -21.38 -30.93
N ILE A 280 -11.32 -21.65 -32.12
CA ILE A 280 -12.71 -22.08 -32.31
C ILE A 280 -12.98 -23.37 -31.53
N ASP A 281 -12.13 -24.39 -31.68
CA ASP A 281 -12.28 -25.68 -30.99
C ASP A 281 -12.31 -25.50 -29.46
N LYS A 282 -11.40 -24.68 -28.92
CA LYS A 282 -11.35 -24.39 -27.48
C LYS A 282 -12.61 -23.69 -26.98
N ILE A 283 -13.14 -22.72 -27.74
CA ILE A 283 -14.39 -22.03 -27.37
C ILE A 283 -15.58 -22.99 -27.41
N ILE A 284 -15.70 -23.78 -28.47
CA ILE A 284 -16.78 -24.76 -28.62
C ILE A 284 -16.73 -25.77 -27.48
N LYS A 285 -15.55 -26.24 -27.09
CA LYS A 285 -15.38 -27.12 -25.94
C LYS A 285 -15.88 -26.47 -24.64
N LEU A 286 -15.50 -25.22 -24.37
CA LEU A 286 -15.99 -24.48 -23.19
C LEU A 286 -17.52 -24.31 -23.21
N PHE A 287 -18.11 -24.08 -24.39
CA PHE A 287 -19.56 -23.99 -24.53
C PHE A 287 -20.24 -25.34 -24.31
N LEU A 288 -19.69 -26.43 -24.85
CA LEU A 288 -20.21 -27.78 -24.71
C LEU A 288 -20.28 -28.19 -23.23
N GLU A 289 -19.20 -27.97 -22.48
CA GLU A 289 -19.10 -28.33 -21.06
C GLU A 289 -20.13 -27.61 -20.17
N LYS A 290 -20.61 -26.43 -20.58
CA LYS A 290 -21.59 -25.63 -19.82
C LYS A 290 -22.94 -25.41 -20.49
N ALA A 291 -23.17 -26.03 -21.63
CA ALA A 291 -24.39 -25.84 -22.43
C ALA A 291 -25.67 -26.09 -21.61
N LEU A 292 -25.68 -27.18 -20.83
CA LEU A 292 -26.83 -27.54 -19.99
C LEU A 292 -26.98 -26.55 -18.81
N CYS A 293 -25.88 -26.21 -18.14
CA CYS A 293 -25.87 -25.31 -16.99
C CYS A 293 -26.39 -23.90 -17.35
N TYR A 294 -26.02 -23.40 -18.53
CA TYR A 294 -26.37 -22.05 -18.99
C TYR A 294 -27.46 -22.04 -20.07
N SER A 295 -28.19 -23.14 -20.23
CA SER A 295 -29.27 -23.30 -21.23
C SER A 295 -30.35 -22.21 -21.17
N LYS A 296 -30.62 -21.65 -19.99
CA LYS A 296 -31.61 -20.58 -19.76
C LYS A 296 -30.99 -19.19 -19.69
N ASP A 297 -29.66 -19.08 -19.71
CA ASP A 297 -28.96 -17.81 -19.58
C ASP A 297 -28.94 -17.04 -20.92
N LYS A 298 -29.53 -15.85 -20.91
CA LYS A 298 -29.64 -15.00 -22.11
C LYS A 298 -28.28 -14.51 -22.60
N ASN A 299 -27.32 -14.26 -21.71
CA ASN A 299 -25.99 -13.79 -22.08
C ASN A 299 -25.20 -14.92 -22.73
N PHE A 300 -25.37 -16.16 -22.28
CA PHE A 300 -24.80 -17.34 -22.93
C PHE A 300 -25.34 -17.51 -24.35
N GLY A 301 -26.67 -17.47 -24.54
CA GLY A 301 -27.27 -17.52 -25.87
C GLY A 301 -26.82 -16.36 -26.78
N LYS A 302 -26.67 -15.16 -26.23
CA LYS A 302 -26.13 -13.99 -26.97
C LYS A 302 -24.66 -14.19 -27.34
N LEU A 303 -23.84 -14.76 -26.45
CA LEU A 303 -22.44 -15.07 -26.70
C LEU A 303 -22.30 -16.08 -27.85
N MET A 304 -23.04 -17.19 -27.82
CA MET A 304 -23.06 -18.18 -28.90
C MET A 304 -23.45 -17.54 -30.24
N LEU A 305 -24.49 -16.71 -30.25
CA LEU A 305 -24.95 -16.03 -31.45
C LEU A 305 -23.87 -15.07 -32.01
N SER A 306 -23.23 -14.28 -31.14
CA SER A 306 -22.14 -13.38 -31.55
C SER A 306 -20.94 -14.16 -32.10
N PHE A 307 -20.56 -15.26 -31.44
CA PHE A 307 -19.49 -16.15 -31.88
C PHE A 307 -19.73 -16.68 -33.30
N LEU A 308 -20.94 -17.19 -33.59
CA LEU A 308 -21.28 -17.73 -34.91
C LEU A 308 -21.39 -16.66 -36.00
N LYS A 309 -21.82 -15.44 -35.65
CA LYS A 309 -21.85 -14.32 -36.61
C LYS A 309 -20.45 -13.90 -37.06
N ILE A 310 -19.46 -14.01 -36.19
CA ILE A 310 -18.08 -13.64 -36.49
C ILE A 310 -17.37 -14.80 -37.22
N ASN A 311 -17.58 -16.03 -36.76
CA ASN A 311 -16.89 -17.23 -37.27
C ASN A 311 -17.79 -18.03 -38.22
N THR A 312 -17.96 -17.53 -39.45
CA THR A 312 -18.87 -18.10 -40.45
C THR A 312 -18.37 -19.34 -41.19
N ALA A 313 -17.14 -19.78 -40.91
CA ALA A 313 -16.49 -20.91 -41.59
C ALA A 313 -16.08 -21.97 -40.55
N LEU A 314 -17.06 -22.72 -40.06
CA LEU A 314 -16.83 -23.87 -39.18
C LEU A 314 -16.61 -25.13 -40.02
N ILE A 315 -15.74 -26.03 -39.56
CA ILE A 315 -15.68 -27.39 -40.12
C ILE A 315 -16.88 -28.21 -39.64
N GLU A 316 -17.18 -29.31 -40.34
CA GLU A 316 -18.39 -30.10 -40.10
C GLU A 316 -18.49 -30.62 -38.65
N GLU A 317 -17.37 -31.03 -38.06
CA GLU A 317 -17.33 -31.47 -36.65
C GLU A 317 -17.69 -30.34 -35.68
N GLN A 318 -17.10 -29.15 -35.85
CA GLN A 318 -17.41 -27.95 -35.06
C GLN A 318 -18.88 -27.54 -35.20
N LYS A 319 -19.41 -27.62 -36.42
CA LYS A 319 -20.81 -27.33 -36.73
C LYS A 319 -21.76 -28.29 -36.03
N ASN A 320 -21.46 -29.59 -36.02
CA ASN A 320 -22.25 -30.61 -35.35
C ASN A 320 -22.29 -30.40 -33.84
N VAL A 321 -21.12 -30.16 -33.22
CA VAL A 321 -21.06 -29.87 -31.77
C VAL A 321 -21.85 -28.59 -31.43
N MET A 322 -21.71 -27.54 -32.24
CA MET A 322 -22.51 -26.32 -32.03
C MET A 322 -24.02 -26.54 -32.19
N ALA A 323 -24.44 -27.47 -33.06
CA ALA A 323 -25.84 -27.84 -33.21
C ALA A 323 -26.37 -28.57 -31.96
N GLU A 324 -25.57 -29.44 -31.34
CA GLU A 324 -25.90 -30.08 -30.06
C GLU A 324 -26.08 -29.06 -28.94
N ILE A 325 -25.14 -28.11 -28.83
CA ILE A 325 -25.21 -27.01 -27.85
C ILE A 325 -26.45 -26.14 -28.11
N ALA A 326 -26.76 -25.84 -29.36
CA ALA A 326 -27.95 -25.07 -29.73
C ALA A 326 -29.25 -25.80 -29.40
N ALA A 327 -29.29 -27.12 -29.52
CA ALA A 327 -30.48 -27.92 -29.25
C ALA A 327 -30.92 -27.83 -27.78
N VAL A 328 -29.97 -27.75 -26.84
CA VAL A 328 -30.24 -27.64 -25.40
C VAL A 328 -30.45 -26.21 -24.92
N ASN A 329 -30.14 -25.19 -25.73
CA ASN A 329 -30.40 -23.80 -25.37
C ASN A 329 -31.91 -23.51 -25.37
N GLU A 330 -32.43 -23.00 -24.25
CA GLU A 330 -33.86 -22.70 -24.02
C GLU A 330 -34.18 -21.20 -24.20
N THR A 331 -33.20 -20.39 -24.61
CA THR A 331 -33.38 -18.95 -24.80
C THR A 331 -34.00 -18.59 -26.16
N LEU A 332 -34.46 -17.34 -26.28
CA LEU A 332 -34.95 -16.76 -27.55
C LEU A 332 -33.92 -16.78 -28.69
N PHE A 333 -32.64 -17.03 -28.39
CA PHE A 333 -31.56 -17.11 -29.37
C PHE A 333 -31.43 -18.47 -30.05
N LYS A 334 -32.15 -19.51 -29.59
CA LYS A 334 -32.11 -20.86 -30.18
C LYS A 334 -32.35 -20.86 -31.69
N LYS A 335 -33.51 -20.32 -32.14
CA LYS A 335 -33.88 -20.29 -33.56
C LYS A 335 -32.87 -19.50 -34.41
N PRO A 336 -32.42 -18.29 -34.01
CA PRO A 336 -31.35 -17.59 -34.72
C PRO A 336 -30.05 -18.40 -34.86
N ILE A 337 -29.61 -19.08 -33.80
CA ILE A 337 -28.40 -19.92 -33.80
C ILE A 337 -28.55 -21.09 -34.76
N GLU A 338 -29.63 -21.86 -34.66
CA GLU A 338 -29.93 -22.99 -35.55
C GLU A 338 -29.99 -22.57 -37.02
N ASN A 339 -30.58 -21.40 -37.31
CA ASN A 339 -30.66 -20.89 -38.67
C ASN A 339 -29.28 -20.52 -39.24
N ILE A 340 -28.38 -19.94 -38.44
CA ILE A 340 -27.01 -19.67 -38.90
C ILE A 340 -26.31 -21.00 -39.20
N LEU A 341 -26.39 -21.97 -38.29
CA LEU A 341 -25.75 -23.28 -38.49
C LEU A 341 -26.27 -24.00 -39.74
N ARG A 342 -27.57 -23.95 -40.03
CA ARG A 342 -28.12 -24.57 -41.25
C ARG A 342 -27.63 -23.93 -42.56
N ASN A 343 -27.27 -22.64 -42.53
CA ASN A 343 -26.87 -21.87 -43.71
C ASN A 343 -25.35 -21.74 -43.87
N MET A 344 -24.56 -22.20 -42.89
CA MET A 344 -23.12 -22.46 -43.03
C MET A 344 -22.92 -23.77 -43.79
#